data_AF-A0A959UXD4-F1
#
_entry.id   AF-A0A959UXD4-F1
#
_cell.length_a   1.000
_cell.length_b   1.000
_cell.length_c   1.000
_cell.angle_alpha   90.00
_cell.angle_beta   90.00
_cell.angle_gamma   90.00
#
_symmetry.space_group_name_H-M   'P 1'
#
loop_
_entity.id
_entity.type
_entity.pdbx_description
1 polymer ?
#
loop_
_entity_poly.entity_id
_entity_poly.type
_entity_poly.pdbx_seq_one_letter_code
_entity_poly.pdbx_strand_id
1 'polypeptide(L)'
;ELMPTLLKQPEATIMATTSGLAFVPSSQFPAYCGSKAFLHSWLQSLRQQLKETNVEVLELAPPYVQTELTGAHQATDPNAMPLAEYIAEVMDLLKDPDPPHGEILVERVKMLRHAEKKGEYDKVFGFLNPA
;
A
#
# COMPACT_ATOMS: atom_id res chain seq x y z
N GLU A 1 -18.12 10.13 -16.73
CA GLU A 1 -17.37 10.52 -15.52
C GLU A 1 -17.41 9.37 -14.50
N LEU A 2 -16.35 9.17 -13.72
CA LEU A 2 -16.21 8.01 -12.81
C LEU A 2 -17.14 8.09 -11.60
N MET A 3 -17.10 9.19 -10.84
CA MET A 3 -17.85 9.32 -9.57
C MET A 3 -19.38 9.21 -9.73
N PRO A 4 -20.03 9.86 -10.71
CA PRO A 4 -21.47 9.69 -10.92
C PRO A 4 -21.90 8.24 -11.24
N THR A 5 -20.99 7.42 -11.78
CA THR A 5 -21.27 6.00 -12.05
C THR A 5 -21.18 5.16 -10.77
N LEU A 6 -20.18 5.42 -9.92
CA LEU A 6 -19.99 4.68 -8.66
C LEU A 6 -21.12 4.94 -7.67
N LEU A 7 -21.57 6.20 -7.56
CA LEU A 7 -22.68 6.59 -6.67
C LEU A 7 -24.04 5.99 -7.04
N LYS A 8 -24.18 5.38 -8.23
CA LYS A 8 -25.41 4.69 -8.67
C LYS A 8 -25.42 3.20 -8.35
N GLN A 9 -24.26 2.62 -8.01
CA GLN A 9 -24.19 1.21 -7.61
C GLN A 9 -24.78 1.04 -6.21
N PRO A 10 -25.27 -0.14 -5.83
CA PRO A 10 -25.62 -0.41 -4.43
C PRO A 10 -24.39 -0.33 -3.52
N GLU A 11 -23.25 -0.85 -3.99
CA GLU A 11 -21.94 -0.80 -3.34
C GLU A 11 -20.86 -0.55 -4.40
N ALA A 12 -19.84 0.21 -4.07
CA ALA A 12 -18.72 0.47 -4.95
C ALA A 12 -17.43 0.68 -4.15
N THR A 13 -16.28 0.32 -4.72
CA THR A 13 -14.97 0.48 -4.07
C THR A 13 -13.99 1.14 -5.03
N ILE A 14 -13.24 2.13 -4.52
CA ILE A 14 -12.03 2.67 -5.14
C ILE A 14 -10.84 2.09 -4.36
N MET A 15 -10.03 1.26 -5.02
CA MET A 15 -8.79 0.75 -4.44
C MET A 15 -7.60 1.25 -5.25
N ALA A 16 -6.58 1.78 -4.58
CA ALA A 16 -5.34 2.20 -5.22
C ALA A 16 -4.11 1.55 -4.57
N THR A 17 -3.12 1.23 -5.41
CA THR A 17 -1.88 0.59 -4.96
C THR A 17 -0.84 1.64 -4.57
N THR A 18 -0.51 1.70 -3.28
CA THR A 18 0.57 2.54 -2.75
C THR A 18 1.89 1.74 -2.67
N SER A 19 2.57 1.73 -1.53
CA SER A 19 3.82 1.03 -1.25
C SER A 19 4.15 1.15 0.23
N GLY A 20 4.84 0.16 0.81
CA GLY A 20 5.49 0.35 2.10
C GLY A 20 6.46 1.54 2.13
N LEU A 21 7.00 1.94 0.97
CA LEU A 21 7.86 3.12 0.82
C LEU A 21 7.10 4.46 0.93
N ALA A 22 5.76 4.43 1.00
CA ALA A 22 4.97 5.60 1.40
C ALA A 22 5.18 5.96 2.88
N PHE A 23 5.58 5.00 3.71
CA PHE A 23 5.73 5.15 5.16
C PHE A 23 7.18 5.33 5.59
N VAL A 24 8.10 4.55 5.00
CA VAL A 24 9.54 4.70 5.23
C VAL A 24 10.26 4.75 3.88
N PRO A 25 10.86 5.89 3.50
CA PRO A 25 11.41 6.08 2.16
C PRO A 25 12.77 5.39 1.96
N SER A 26 13.01 4.97 0.72
CA SER A 26 14.32 4.55 0.23
C SER A 26 14.93 5.65 -0.65
N SER A 27 16.19 5.96 -0.38
CA SER A 27 17.01 6.96 -1.08
C SER A 27 17.27 6.61 -2.55
N GLN A 28 17.14 5.34 -2.94
CA GLN A 28 17.27 4.91 -4.33
C GLN A 28 16.09 5.38 -5.20
N PHE A 29 14.91 5.59 -4.59
CA PHE A 29 13.67 5.88 -5.33
C PHE A 29 12.91 7.09 -4.74
N PRO A 30 13.52 8.28 -4.61
CA PRO A 30 12.95 9.39 -3.85
C PRO A 30 11.64 9.92 -4.45
N ALA A 31 11.58 10.06 -5.78
CA ALA A 31 10.36 10.49 -6.47
C ALA A 31 9.22 9.47 -6.34
N TYR A 32 9.54 8.17 -6.39
CA TYR A 32 8.58 7.09 -6.16
C TYR A 32 8.02 7.17 -4.74
N CYS A 33 8.89 7.26 -3.73
CA CYS A 33 8.48 7.38 -2.33
C CYS A 33 7.55 8.59 -2.13
N GLY A 34 7.94 9.76 -2.64
CA GLY A 34 7.10 10.97 -2.57
C GLY A 34 5.73 10.80 -3.25
N SER A 35 5.69 10.14 -4.42
CA SER A 35 4.42 9.88 -5.12
C SER A 35 3.49 8.94 -4.34
N LYS A 36 4.04 7.94 -3.65
CA LYS A 36 3.27 6.98 -2.86
C LYS A 36 2.84 7.57 -1.51
N ALA A 37 3.68 8.40 -0.88
CA ALA A 37 3.31 9.16 0.32
C ALA A 37 2.18 10.17 0.03
N PHE A 38 2.23 10.86 -1.11
CA PHE A 38 1.13 11.68 -1.59
C PHE A 38 -0.15 10.85 -1.74
N LEU A 39 -0.06 9.69 -2.40
CA LEU A 39 -1.23 8.85 -2.64
C LEU A 39 -1.83 8.31 -1.32
N HIS A 40 -1.01 7.89 -0.36
CA HIS A 40 -1.46 7.51 0.99
C HIS A 40 -2.27 8.64 1.66
N SER A 41 -1.70 9.84 1.71
CA SER A 41 -2.37 11.02 2.31
C SER A 41 -3.65 11.41 1.57
N TRP A 42 -3.63 11.31 0.23
CA TRP A 42 -4.80 11.57 -0.60
C TRP A 42 -5.93 10.57 -0.37
N LEU A 43 -5.63 9.27 -0.27
CA LEU A 43 -6.63 8.23 0.01
C LEU A 43 -7.28 8.41 1.39
N GLN A 44 -6.51 8.80 2.41
CA GLN A 44 -7.06 9.15 3.72
C GLN A 44 -8.07 10.30 3.62
N SER A 45 -7.72 11.35 2.89
CA SER A 45 -8.60 12.51 2.67
C SER A 45 -9.84 12.13 1.85
N LEU A 46 -9.68 11.32 0.81
CA LEU A 46 -10.77 10.86 -0.05
C LEU A 46 -11.78 10.01 0.73
N ARG A 47 -11.29 9.11 1.60
CA ARG A 47 -12.16 8.30 2.47
C ARG A 47 -13.03 9.18 3.36
N GLN A 48 -12.44 10.24 3.94
CA GLN A 48 -13.20 11.20 4.74
C GLN A 48 -14.23 11.98 3.89
N GLN A 49 -13.89 12.35 2.66
CA GLN A 49 -14.81 13.04 1.75
C GLN A 49 -15.99 12.14 1.33
N LEU A 50 -15.77 10.84 1.20
CA LEU A 50 -16.77 9.87 0.72
C LEU A 50 -17.49 9.10 1.84
N LYS A 51 -17.22 9.40 3.12
CA LYS A 51 -17.75 8.65 4.28
C LYS A 51 -19.28 8.58 4.40
N GLU A 52 -19.99 9.55 3.80
CA GLU A 52 -21.46 9.59 3.76
C GLU A 52 -22.04 9.04 2.44
N THR A 53 -21.23 8.32 1.66
CA THR A 53 -21.62 7.71 0.40
C THR A 53 -21.49 6.19 0.47
N ASN A 54 -21.96 5.50 -0.56
CA ASN A 54 -21.83 4.05 -0.73
C ASN A 54 -20.48 3.64 -1.37
N VAL A 55 -19.52 4.56 -1.49
CA VAL A 55 -18.23 4.34 -2.15
C VAL A 55 -17.14 4.14 -1.09
N GLU A 56 -16.64 2.92 -0.97
CA GLU A 56 -15.51 2.56 -0.14
C GLU A 56 -14.18 3.01 -0.76
N VAL A 57 -13.22 3.39 0.08
CA VAL A 57 -11.86 3.78 -0.36
C VAL A 57 -10.83 2.89 0.34
N LEU A 58 -10.14 2.07 -0.43
CA LEU A 58 -9.12 1.14 0.02
C LEU A 58 -7.72 1.53 -0.47
N GLU A 59 -6.75 1.31 0.39
CA GLU A 59 -5.33 1.41 0.08
C GLU A 59 -4.69 0.03 0.12
N LEU A 60 -4.12 -0.41 -1.00
CA LEU A 60 -3.30 -1.61 -1.04
C LEU A 60 -1.83 -1.19 -0.98
N ALA A 61 -1.13 -1.48 0.11
CA ALA A 61 0.29 -1.13 0.27
C ALA A 61 1.18 -2.38 0.15
N PRO A 62 1.86 -2.61 -0.99
CA PRO A 62 2.70 -3.78 -1.15
C PRO A 62 4.07 -3.64 -0.47
N PRO A 63 4.70 -4.75 -0.06
CA PRO A 63 6.12 -4.82 0.26
C PRO A 63 6.93 -4.89 -1.05
N TYR A 64 8.21 -5.27 -0.98
CA TYR A 64 8.98 -5.64 -2.16
C TYR A 64 8.50 -7.00 -2.69
N VAL A 65 7.95 -7.04 -3.91
CA VAL A 65 7.31 -8.22 -4.54
C VAL A 65 8.07 -8.63 -5.80
N GLN A 66 8.14 -9.92 -6.11
CA GLN A 66 8.77 -10.48 -7.31
C GLN A 66 8.00 -10.08 -8.57
N THR A 67 8.35 -8.91 -9.09
CA THR A 67 7.83 -8.30 -10.32
C THR A 67 9.03 -7.80 -11.13
N GLU A 68 8.80 -7.02 -12.18
CA GLU A 68 9.87 -6.38 -12.95
C GLU A 68 9.91 -4.85 -12.73
N LEU A 69 9.30 -4.35 -11.65
CA LEU A 69 9.16 -2.91 -11.36
C LEU A 69 10.51 -2.18 -11.33
N THR A 70 11.54 -2.80 -10.75
CA THR A 70 12.92 -2.27 -10.70
C THR A 70 13.86 -2.98 -11.67
N GLY A 71 13.31 -3.75 -12.62
CA GLY A 71 14.04 -4.52 -13.62
C GLY A 71 13.93 -6.04 -13.43
N ALA A 72 14.40 -6.80 -14.44
CA ALA A 72 14.19 -8.25 -14.52
C ALA A 72 14.80 -9.06 -13.35
N HIS A 73 15.82 -8.54 -12.67
CA HIS A 73 16.44 -9.22 -11.53
C HIS A 73 15.46 -9.39 -10.35
N GLN A 74 14.54 -8.43 -10.16
CA GLN A 74 13.56 -8.45 -9.07
C GLN A 74 12.63 -9.67 -9.14
N ALA A 75 12.31 -10.16 -10.35
CA ALA A 75 11.41 -11.29 -10.55
C ALA A 75 11.92 -12.60 -9.93
N THR A 76 13.21 -12.68 -9.60
CA THR A 76 13.85 -13.85 -8.98
C THR A 76 14.62 -13.52 -7.70
N ASP A 77 14.50 -12.29 -7.19
CA ASP A 77 15.17 -11.86 -5.97
C ASP A 77 14.59 -12.61 -4.77
N PRO A 78 15.40 -13.34 -3.98
CA PRO A 78 14.93 -14.07 -2.81
C PRO A 78 14.46 -13.16 -1.67
N ASN A 79 14.84 -11.88 -1.67
CA ASN A 79 14.36 -10.91 -0.69
C ASN A 79 12.97 -10.36 -1.05
N ALA A 80 12.54 -10.50 -2.30
CA ALA A 80 11.21 -10.11 -2.75
C ALA A 80 10.18 -11.19 -2.39
N MET A 81 8.99 -10.76 -1.98
CA MET A 81 7.85 -11.64 -1.75
C MET A 81 7.42 -12.31 -3.06
N PRO A 82 7.26 -13.65 -3.10
CA PRO A 82 6.74 -14.31 -4.29
C PRO A 82 5.38 -13.77 -4.71
N LEU A 83 5.19 -13.52 -6.01
CA LEU A 83 3.97 -12.89 -6.52
C LEU A 83 2.71 -13.70 -6.20
N ALA A 84 2.79 -15.03 -6.28
CA ALA A 84 1.68 -15.91 -5.94
C ALA A 84 1.28 -15.83 -4.46
N GLU A 85 2.27 -15.76 -3.56
CA GLU A 85 2.02 -15.56 -2.11
C GLU A 85 1.39 -14.19 -1.85
N TYR A 86 1.91 -13.14 -2.49
CA TYR A 86 1.36 -11.79 -2.37
C TYR A 86 -0.10 -11.74 -2.81
N ILE A 87 -0.43 -12.30 -3.97
CA ILE A 87 -1.81 -12.35 -4.48
C ILE A 87 -2.70 -13.14 -3.52
N ALA A 88 -2.28 -14.31 -3.07
CA ALA A 88 -3.08 -15.15 -2.18
C ALA A 88 -3.40 -14.43 -0.86
N GLU A 89 -2.41 -13.76 -0.27
CA GLU A 89 -2.60 -13.01 0.97
C GLU A 89 -3.51 -11.78 0.77
N VAL A 90 -3.33 -11.02 -0.32
CA VAL A 90 -4.22 -9.89 -0.64
C VAL A 90 -5.67 -10.36 -0.82
N MET A 91 -5.89 -11.45 -1.55
CA MET A 91 -7.24 -11.99 -1.76
C MET A 91 -7.88 -12.51 -0.48
N ASP A 92 -7.09 -12.95 0.50
CA ASP A 92 -7.59 -13.33 1.82
C ASP A 92 -7.98 -12.11 2.65
N LEU A 93 -7.13 -11.07 2.67
CA LEU A 93 -7.39 -9.82 3.37
C LEU A 93 -8.62 -9.08 2.84
N LEU A 94 -8.89 -9.14 1.53
CA LEU A 94 -10.08 -8.53 0.91
C LEU A 94 -11.42 -9.18 1.32
N LYS A 95 -11.39 -10.28 2.07
CA LYS A 95 -12.61 -10.88 2.64
C LYS A 95 -13.07 -10.14 3.91
N ASP A 96 -12.20 -9.36 4.53
CA ASP A 96 -12.57 -8.50 5.66
C ASP A 96 -13.41 -7.32 5.14
N PRO A 97 -14.67 -7.17 5.59
CA PRO A 97 -15.53 -6.07 5.16
C PRO A 97 -15.16 -4.71 5.79
N ASP A 98 -14.26 -4.67 6.79
CA ASP A 98 -13.85 -3.42 7.44
C ASP A 98 -12.34 -3.42 7.77
N PRO A 99 -11.48 -3.38 6.73
CA PRO A 99 -10.04 -3.37 6.93
C PRO A 99 -9.64 -2.13 7.75
N PRO A 100 -8.81 -2.29 8.80
CA PRO A 100 -8.43 -1.17 9.66
C PRO A 100 -7.86 0.00 8.87
N HIS A 101 -8.43 1.19 9.09
CA HIS A 101 -8.07 2.43 8.37
C HIS A 101 -8.23 2.35 6.84
N GLY A 102 -8.98 1.38 6.31
CA GLY A 102 -9.12 1.12 4.89
C GLY A 102 -7.81 0.68 4.22
N GLU A 103 -6.90 0.05 4.96
CA GLU A 103 -5.58 -0.38 4.48
C GLU A 103 -5.52 -1.92 4.36
N ILE A 104 -5.19 -2.41 3.16
CA ILE A 104 -4.89 -3.81 2.86
C ILE A 104 -3.38 -4.02 2.99
N LEU A 105 -2.97 -4.65 4.08
CA LEU A 105 -1.57 -4.79 4.50
C LEU A 105 -1.18 -6.26 4.64
N VAL A 106 -0.45 -6.79 3.66
CA VAL A 106 0.23 -8.08 3.82
C VAL A 106 1.28 -8.02 4.92
N GLU A 107 1.56 -9.11 5.59
CA GLU A 107 2.41 -9.17 6.79
C GLU A 107 3.79 -8.52 6.56
N ARG A 108 4.39 -8.78 5.39
CA ARG A 108 5.73 -8.27 5.05
C ARG A 108 5.80 -6.74 4.93
N VAL A 109 4.68 -6.02 4.74
CA VAL A 109 4.68 -4.54 4.69
C VAL A 109 4.55 -3.90 6.07
N LYS A 110 4.08 -4.64 7.08
CA LYS A 110 3.74 -4.09 8.41
C LYS A 110 4.95 -3.51 9.14
N MET A 111 6.15 -4.02 8.87
CA MET A 111 7.39 -3.45 9.40
C MET A 111 7.59 -2.00 8.93
N LEU A 112 7.30 -1.69 7.67
CA LEU A 112 7.36 -0.34 7.12
C LEU A 112 6.18 0.50 7.62
N ARG A 113 4.96 -0.03 7.53
CA ARG A 113 3.73 0.69 7.91
C ARG A 113 3.70 1.11 9.39
N HIS A 114 4.29 0.30 10.27
CA HIS A 114 4.26 0.52 11.72
C HIS A 114 5.57 1.02 12.31
N ALA A 115 6.58 1.36 11.49
CA ALA A 115 7.89 1.79 11.97
C ALA A 115 7.78 2.99 12.94
N GLU A 116 7.04 4.04 12.56
CA GLU A 116 6.81 5.20 13.44
C GLU A 116 6.01 4.83 14.69
N LYS A 117 4.92 4.07 14.54
CA LYS A 117 4.06 3.63 15.65
C LYS A 117 4.83 2.83 16.71
N LYS A 118 5.85 2.08 16.30
CA LYS A 118 6.72 1.29 17.18
C LYS A 118 7.94 2.06 17.70
N GLY A 119 8.17 3.30 17.24
CA GLY A 119 9.39 4.05 17.54
C GLY A 119 10.65 3.47 16.90
N GLU A 120 10.50 2.70 15.80
CA GLU A 120 11.60 2.02 15.10
C GLU A 120 11.97 2.70 13.77
N TYR A 121 11.47 3.91 13.50
CA TYR A 121 11.66 4.59 12.21
C TYR A 121 13.12 4.66 11.78
N ASP A 122 14.02 5.18 12.63
CA ASP A 122 15.44 5.35 12.26
C ASP A 122 16.14 4.02 11.96
N LYS A 123 15.77 2.96 12.69
CA LYS A 123 16.29 1.60 12.47
C LYS A 123 15.83 1.05 11.12
N VAL A 124 14.54 1.19 10.80
CA VAL A 124 13.97 0.72 9.52
C VAL A 124 14.49 1.56 8.35
N PHE A 125 14.57 2.87 8.53
CA PHE A 125 15.14 3.79 7.55
C PHE A 125 16.60 3.45 7.26
N GLY A 126 17.43 3.20 8.30
CA GLY A 126 18.82 2.76 8.12
C GLY A 126 18.94 1.40 7.44
N PHE A 127 18.04 0.45 7.73
CA PHE A 127 18.00 -0.84 7.05
C PHE A 127 17.71 -0.72 5.54
N LEU A 128 16.80 0.18 5.15
CA LEU A 128 16.48 0.46 3.74
C LEU A 128 17.56 1.29 3.02
N ASN A 129 18.42 1.98 3.78
CA ASN A 129 19.39 2.94 3.30
C ASN A 129 20.78 2.65 3.89
N PRO A 130 21.38 1.49 3.57
CA PRO A 130 22.74 1.19 4.02
C PRO A 130 23.74 2.22 3.46
N ALA A 131 24.80 2.47 4.25
CA ALA A 131 25.88 3.40 3.90
C ALA A 131 26.72 2.93 2.70
#